data_AF-A0A4Q1R662-F1
#
_entry.id   AF-A0A4Q1R662-F1
#
_cell.length_a   1.000
_cell.length_b   1.000
_cell.length_c   1.000
_cell.angle_alpha   90.00
_cell.angle_beta   90.00
_cell.angle_gamma   90.00
#
_symmetry.space_group_name_H-M   'P 1'
#
loop_
_entity.id
_entity.type
_entity.pdbx_description
1 polymer ?
#
loop_
_entity_poly.entity_id
_entity_poly.type
_entity_poly.pdbx_seq_one_letter_code
_entity_poly.pdbx_strand_id
1 'polypeptide(L)'
;MRLPRLLLPRLPRGAWILASAAMLGFVTVGWLASAHATFPISQDQGTHHPWSMVWQIFARNAGAALVLFAGVATGGIATVASIPVLGMYIGTVIRATSNSIGMYAASEILATYFILEFIGLTLAAVCGLSPLIASVSWWRRHRGGERSWRRELLSLYLESAGRALRWMALAALALLLGAWLEVLGGIPR
;
A
#
# COMPACT_ATOMS: atom_id res chain seq x y z
N MET A 1 4.68 26.36 -27.43
CA MET A 1 5.34 25.64 -26.32
C MET A 1 4.49 24.45 -25.92
N ARG A 2 4.94 23.21 -26.17
CA ARG A 2 4.25 22.01 -25.64
C ARG A 2 4.67 21.87 -24.17
N LEU A 3 3.73 21.99 -23.24
CA LEU A 3 3.98 21.73 -21.82
C LEU A 3 4.65 20.34 -21.68
N PRO A 4 5.71 20.22 -20.85
CA PRO A 4 6.37 18.95 -20.64
C PRO A 4 5.33 17.92 -20.20
N ARG A 5 5.28 16.79 -20.91
CA ARG A 5 4.43 15.65 -20.57
C ARG A 5 4.62 15.36 -19.08
N LEU A 6 3.50 15.30 -18.35
CA LEU A 6 3.40 15.01 -16.90
C LEU A 6 4.59 14.19 -16.40
N LEU A 7 5.31 14.71 -15.40
CA LEU A 7 6.47 14.06 -14.76
C LEU A 7 6.17 12.62 -14.30
N LEU A 8 4.89 12.33 -14.03
CA LEU A 8 4.42 11.00 -13.64
C LEU A 8 3.46 10.42 -14.68
N PRO A 9 3.77 9.23 -15.24
CA PRO A 9 2.90 8.58 -16.19
C PRO A 9 1.61 8.12 -15.52
N ARG A 10 0.45 8.23 -16.18
CA ARG A 10 -0.83 7.82 -15.57
C ARG A 10 -0.90 6.30 -15.40
N LEU A 11 -1.26 5.85 -14.19
CA LEU A 11 -1.64 4.47 -13.89
C LEU A 11 -3.11 4.22 -14.29
N PRO A 12 -3.49 2.96 -14.59
CA PRO A 12 -4.87 2.63 -14.93
C PRO A 12 -5.82 2.92 -13.75
N ARG A 13 -6.90 3.67 -14.01
CA ARG A 13 -7.91 4.02 -12.98
C ARG A 13 -8.50 2.78 -12.29
N GLY A 14 -8.65 1.68 -13.02
CA GLY A 14 -9.15 0.42 -12.48
C GLY A 14 -8.25 -0.17 -11.39
N ALA A 15 -6.92 0.01 -11.48
CA ALA A 15 -6.00 -0.47 -10.45
C ALA A 15 -6.13 0.34 -9.16
N TRP A 16 -6.32 1.66 -9.26
CA TRP A 16 -6.60 2.54 -8.11
C TRP A 16 -7.86 2.11 -7.38
N ILE A 17 -8.98 2.02 -8.11
CA ILE A 17 -10.28 1.65 -7.52
C ILE A 17 -10.18 0.27 -6.86
N LEU A 18 -9.64 -0.73 -7.58
CA LEU A 18 -9.54 -2.09 -7.07
C LEU A 18 -8.65 -2.19 -5.83
N ALA A 19 -7.44 -1.63 -5.88
CA ALA A 19 -6.50 -1.71 -4.76
C ALA A 19 -7.03 -0.97 -3.52
N SER A 20 -7.52 0.26 -3.69
CA SER A 20 -8.06 1.06 -2.59
C SER A 20 -9.31 0.43 -1.97
N ALA A 21 -10.26 -0.03 -2.79
CA ALA A 21 -11.47 -0.67 -2.30
C ALA A 21 -11.16 -1.99 -1.57
N ALA A 22 -10.28 -2.82 -2.15
CA ALA A 22 -9.87 -4.07 -1.53
C ALA A 22 -9.12 -3.84 -0.21
N MET A 23 -8.15 -2.91 -0.20
CA MET A 23 -7.38 -2.59 1.02
C MET A 23 -8.31 -2.09 2.13
N LEU A 24 -9.18 -1.11 1.85
CA LEU A 24 -10.14 -0.60 2.84
C LEU A 24 -11.13 -1.68 3.30
N GLY A 25 -11.60 -2.53 2.38
CA GLY A 25 -12.48 -3.65 2.70
C GLY A 25 -11.84 -4.60 3.70
N PHE A 26 -10.61 -5.04 3.45
CA PHE A 26 -9.92 -5.96 4.36
C PHE A 26 -9.44 -5.30 5.66
N VAL A 27 -9.12 -4.02 5.66
CA VAL A 27 -8.93 -3.24 6.91
C VAL A 27 -10.20 -3.27 7.75
N THR A 28 -11.36 -3.06 7.13
CA THR A 28 -12.65 -3.13 7.82
C THR A 28 -12.92 -4.53 8.37
N VAL A 29 -12.61 -5.59 7.60
CA VAL A 29 -12.72 -6.98 8.07
C VAL A 29 -11.82 -7.23 9.28
N GLY A 30 -10.54 -6.85 9.21
CA GLY A 30 -9.60 -7.02 10.33
C GLY A 30 -10.04 -6.27 11.58
N TRP A 31 -10.54 -5.04 11.41
CA TRP A 31 -11.10 -4.23 12.49
C TRP A 31 -12.27 -4.94 13.19
N LEU A 32 -13.25 -5.42 12.42
CA LEU A 32 -14.43 -6.10 12.95
C LEU A 32 -14.09 -7.44 13.60
N ALA A 33 -13.17 -8.22 13.00
CA ALA A 33 -12.76 -9.52 13.50
C ALA A 33 -11.97 -9.43 14.82
N SER A 34 -11.38 -8.28 15.12
CA SER A 34 -10.49 -8.07 16.27
C SER A 34 -11.17 -7.32 17.42
N ALA A 35 -12.50 -7.44 17.56
CA ALA A 35 -13.29 -6.67 18.50
C ALA A 35 -12.78 -6.71 19.96
N HIS A 36 -12.19 -7.83 20.37
CA HIS A 36 -11.65 -8.08 21.71
C HIS A 36 -10.12 -8.16 21.77
N ALA A 37 -9.42 -7.91 20.67
CA ALA A 37 -7.96 -7.88 20.68
C ALA A 37 -7.48 -6.67 21.49
N THR A 38 -6.47 -6.87 22.33
CA THR A 38 -5.81 -5.82 23.10
C THR A 38 -4.30 -6.02 23.01
N PHE A 39 -3.55 -4.92 23.03
CA PHE A 39 -2.12 -4.95 23.25
C PHE A 39 -1.80 -4.65 24.72
N PRO A 40 -0.77 -5.28 25.30
CA PRO A 40 -0.31 -5.01 26.66
C PRO A 40 0.49 -3.68 26.71
N ILE A 41 -0.15 -2.57 26.34
CA ILE A 41 0.44 -1.23 26.35
C ILE A 41 0.18 -0.62 27.71
N SER A 42 1.24 -0.27 28.45
CA SER A 42 1.10 0.47 29.71
C SER A 42 1.09 1.97 29.40
N GLN A 43 0.05 2.69 29.84
CA GLN A 43 -0.09 4.13 29.57
C GLN A 43 0.96 5.00 30.26
N ASP A 44 1.67 4.46 31.26
CA ASP A 44 2.67 5.17 32.06
C ASP A 44 4.08 5.17 31.42
N GLN A 45 4.20 4.63 30.20
CA GLN A 45 5.48 4.56 29.51
C GLN A 45 5.76 5.88 28.78
N GLY A 46 6.74 6.65 29.28
CA GLY A 46 7.13 7.93 28.69
C GLY A 46 7.46 7.82 27.19
N THR A 47 7.08 8.83 26.42
CA THR A 47 7.37 8.90 24.99
C THR A 47 8.87 9.06 24.76
N HIS A 48 9.38 8.32 23.77
CA HIS A 48 10.78 8.40 23.36
C HIS A 48 10.88 8.52 21.85
N HIS A 49 11.93 9.17 21.37
CA HIS A 49 12.19 9.43 19.95
C HIS A 49 13.44 8.68 19.49
N PRO A 50 13.39 7.35 19.39
CA PRO A 50 14.54 6.56 18.97
C PRO A 50 14.74 6.72 17.46
N TRP A 51 15.46 7.75 17.02
CA TRP A 51 15.74 8.03 15.60
C TRP A 51 16.36 6.85 14.83
N SER A 52 17.02 5.92 15.54
CA SER A 52 17.50 4.66 14.96
C SER A 52 16.38 3.71 14.50
N MET A 53 15.16 3.84 15.01
CA MET A 53 14.00 3.03 14.63
C MET A 53 13.37 3.44 13.29
N VAL A 54 13.62 4.65 12.79
CA VAL A 54 13.07 5.11 11.48
C VAL A 54 13.39 4.09 10.39
N TRP A 55 14.63 3.60 10.34
CA TRP A 55 15.05 2.61 9.35
C TRP A 55 14.41 1.24 9.55
N GLN A 56 14.12 0.85 10.80
CA GLN A 56 13.47 -0.43 11.09
C GLN A 56 11.99 -0.40 10.68
N ILE A 57 11.28 0.68 11.04
CA ILE A 57 9.89 0.92 10.64
C ILE A 57 9.80 0.99 9.11
N PHE A 58 10.65 1.82 8.48
CA PHE A 58 10.70 1.93 7.04
C PHE A 58 10.99 0.59 6.36
N ALA A 59 11.99 -0.19 6.83
CA ALA A 59 12.33 -1.48 6.25
C ALA A 59 11.16 -2.48 6.35
N ARG A 60 10.44 -2.50 7.47
CA ARG A 60 9.26 -3.34 7.66
C ARG A 60 8.15 -2.98 6.66
N ASN A 61 7.84 -1.70 6.53
CA ASN A 61 6.81 -1.21 5.61
C ASN A 61 7.22 -1.37 4.14
N ALA A 62 8.50 -1.13 3.83
CA ALA A 62 9.07 -1.37 2.51
C ALA A 62 9.01 -2.86 2.14
N GLY A 63 9.26 -3.77 3.09
CA GLY A 63 9.08 -5.20 2.89
C GLY A 63 7.65 -5.56 2.48
N ALA A 64 6.64 -5.05 3.20
CA ALA A 64 5.23 -5.24 2.84
C ALA A 64 4.90 -4.65 1.46
N ALA A 65 5.43 -3.45 1.16
CA ALA A 65 5.24 -2.80 -0.13
C ALA A 65 5.90 -3.58 -1.28
N LEU A 66 7.07 -4.17 -1.07
CA LEU A 66 7.76 -5.01 -2.05
C LEU A 66 6.99 -6.30 -2.33
N VAL A 67 6.38 -6.91 -1.31
CA VAL A 67 5.49 -8.07 -1.47
C VAL A 67 4.26 -7.69 -2.32
N LEU A 68 3.65 -6.54 -2.06
CA LEU A 68 2.57 -6.01 -2.90
C LEU A 68 3.05 -5.73 -4.33
N PHE A 69 4.23 -5.15 -4.50
CA PHE A 69 4.82 -4.84 -5.80
C PHE A 69 5.24 -6.09 -6.59
N ALA A 70 5.54 -7.20 -5.91
CA ALA A 70 5.89 -8.48 -6.54
C ALA A 70 4.79 -8.98 -7.51
N GLY A 71 3.56 -8.47 -7.41
CA GLY A 71 2.52 -8.68 -8.42
C GLY A 71 2.93 -8.31 -9.84
N VAL A 72 3.84 -7.35 -10.03
CA VAL A 72 4.40 -7.04 -11.35
C VAL A 72 5.14 -8.23 -11.97
N ALA A 73 5.79 -9.07 -11.15
CA ALA A 73 6.46 -10.27 -11.64
C ALA A 73 5.48 -11.46 -11.78
N THR A 74 4.49 -11.55 -10.89
CA THR A 74 3.56 -12.70 -10.82
C THR A 74 2.24 -12.48 -11.54
N GLY A 75 2.11 -11.49 -12.44
CA GLY A 75 0.83 -11.23 -13.12
C GLY A 75 -0.31 -10.77 -12.19
N GLY A 76 0.02 -10.12 -11.06
CA GLY A 76 -0.92 -9.60 -10.06
C GLY A 76 -1.26 -10.56 -8.92
N ILE A 77 -0.89 -11.84 -9.02
CA ILE A 77 -1.23 -12.88 -8.04
C ILE A 77 -0.73 -12.53 -6.63
N ALA A 78 0.55 -12.19 -6.47
CA ALA A 78 1.13 -11.85 -5.18
C ALA A 78 0.42 -10.65 -4.52
N THR A 79 0.07 -9.61 -5.29
CA THR A 79 -0.67 -8.47 -4.77
C THR A 79 -2.06 -8.86 -4.30
N VAL A 80 -2.82 -9.60 -5.11
CA VAL A 80 -4.19 -10.04 -4.76
C VAL A 80 -4.19 -10.93 -3.52
N ALA A 81 -3.21 -11.82 -3.38
CA ALA A 81 -3.08 -12.69 -2.21
C ALA A 81 -2.64 -11.93 -0.95
N SER A 82 -1.82 -10.89 -1.09
CA SER A 82 -1.24 -10.16 0.05
C SER A 82 -2.14 -9.06 0.58
N ILE A 83 -2.99 -8.44 -0.26
CA ILE A 83 -3.93 -7.38 0.17
C ILE A 83 -4.83 -7.87 1.34
N PRO A 84 -5.48 -9.05 1.29
CA PRO A 84 -6.28 -9.54 2.40
C PRO A 84 -5.50 -9.64 3.71
N VAL A 85 -4.31 -10.23 3.66
CA VAL A 85 -3.47 -10.45 4.85
C VAL A 85 -3.03 -9.13 5.46
N LEU A 86 -2.48 -8.23 4.62
CA LEU A 86 -1.99 -6.92 5.08
C LEU A 86 -3.14 -6.02 5.54
N GLY A 87 -4.25 -5.97 4.80
CA GLY A 87 -5.42 -5.19 5.16
C GLY A 87 -6.00 -5.64 6.49
N MET A 88 -6.23 -6.95 6.67
CA MET A 88 -6.73 -7.48 7.94
C MET A 88 -5.75 -7.19 9.09
N TYR A 89 -4.45 -7.42 8.89
CA TYR A 89 -3.41 -7.12 9.88
C TYR A 89 -3.48 -5.65 10.32
N ILE A 90 -3.56 -4.72 9.37
CA ILE A 90 -3.69 -3.28 9.64
C ILE A 90 -4.95 -3.00 10.48
N GLY A 91 -6.10 -3.54 10.07
CA GLY A 91 -7.36 -3.36 10.80
C GLY A 91 -7.30 -3.89 12.24
N THR A 92 -6.68 -5.06 12.42
CA THR A 92 -6.43 -5.67 13.74
C THR A 92 -5.56 -4.77 14.61
N VAL A 93 -4.46 -4.23 14.08
CA VAL A 93 -3.55 -3.36 14.84
C VAL A 93 -4.27 -2.10 15.29
N ILE A 94 -4.99 -1.41 14.40
CA ILE A 94 -5.74 -0.20 14.80
C ILE A 94 -6.76 -0.56 15.89
N ARG A 95 -7.51 -1.65 15.72
CA ARG A 95 -8.54 -2.05 16.70
C ARG A 95 -7.96 -2.39 18.05
N ALA A 96 -6.88 -3.17 18.07
CA ALA A 96 -6.21 -3.56 19.30
C ALA A 96 -5.61 -2.36 20.03
N THR A 97 -5.00 -1.41 19.31
CA THR A 97 -4.53 -0.15 19.89
C THR A 97 -5.70 0.67 20.44
N SER A 98 -6.78 0.84 19.68
CA SER A 98 -7.98 1.57 20.15
C SER A 98 -8.62 0.94 21.38
N ASN A 99 -8.62 -0.39 21.48
CA ASN A 99 -9.12 -1.09 22.67
C ASN A 99 -8.20 -0.91 23.89
N SER A 100 -6.88 -0.79 23.69
CA SER A 100 -5.91 -0.64 24.79
C SER A 100 -5.84 0.77 25.38
N ILE A 101 -5.84 1.80 24.53
CA ILE A 101 -5.64 3.19 24.97
C ILE A 101 -6.84 4.11 24.71
N GLY A 102 -7.93 3.58 24.16
CA GLY A 102 -9.10 4.35 23.74
C GLY A 102 -8.96 4.89 22.32
N MET A 103 -10.09 5.01 21.61
CA MET A 103 -10.14 5.47 20.21
C MET A 103 -9.55 6.88 20.03
N TYR A 104 -9.83 7.79 20.97
CA TYR A 104 -9.37 9.17 20.89
C TYR A 104 -7.83 9.26 20.92
N ALA A 105 -7.21 8.71 21.97
CA ALA A 105 -5.75 8.68 22.10
C ALA A 105 -5.08 7.88 20.96
N ALA A 106 -5.68 6.76 20.55
CA ALA A 106 -5.21 6.00 19.41
C ALA A 106 -5.22 6.84 18.12
N SER A 107 -6.25 7.67 17.89
CA SER A 107 -6.34 8.52 16.71
C SER A 107 -5.31 9.66 16.71
N GLU A 108 -5.03 10.28 17.86
CA GLU A 108 -4.01 11.33 17.96
C GLU A 108 -2.61 10.80 17.65
N ILE A 109 -2.32 9.58 18.14
CA ILE A 109 -1.03 8.93 17.91
C ILE A 109 -0.94 8.45 16.46
N LEU A 110 -1.91 7.62 16.03
CA LEU A 110 -1.81 6.89 14.76
C LEU A 110 -2.06 7.76 13.53
N ALA A 111 -3.02 8.69 13.57
CA ALA A 111 -3.63 9.22 12.34
C ALA A 111 -2.62 9.78 11.33
N THR A 112 -1.65 10.58 11.79
CA THR A 112 -0.77 11.32 10.87
C THR A 112 0.17 10.41 10.09
N TYR A 113 0.90 9.52 10.77
CA TYR A 113 1.84 8.62 10.09
C TYR A 113 1.11 7.46 9.40
N PHE A 114 0.03 6.96 10.00
CA PHE A 114 -0.76 5.86 9.44
C PHE A 114 -1.38 6.23 8.09
N ILE A 115 -1.84 7.47 7.90
CA ILE A 115 -2.36 7.92 6.60
C ILE A 115 -1.29 7.82 5.51
N LEU A 116 -0.05 8.25 5.79
CA LEU A 116 1.05 8.16 4.82
C LEU A 116 1.44 6.73 4.53
N GLU A 117 1.51 5.88 5.56
CA GLU A 117 1.79 4.45 5.40
C GLU A 117 0.72 3.75 4.57
N PHE A 118 -0.55 4.01 4.87
CA PHE A 118 -1.69 3.47 4.14
C PHE A 118 -1.68 3.91 2.68
N ILE A 119 -1.38 5.18 2.39
CA ILE A 119 -1.22 5.70 1.03
C ILE A 119 -0.06 4.99 0.33
N GLY A 120 1.09 4.85 0.99
CA GLY A 120 2.27 4.16 0.43
C GLY A 120 1.98 2.70 0.08
N LEU A 121 1.37 1.95 0.99
CA LEU A 121 0.99 0.54 0.77
C LEU A 121 -0.08 0.40 -0.31
N THR A 122 -1.09 1.28 -0.30
CA THR A 122 -2.12 1.29 -1.36
C THR A 122 -1.49 1.57 -2.72
N LEU A 123 -0.58 2.54 -2.81
CA LEU A 123 0.11 2.86 -4.05
C LEU A 123 0.99 1.69 -4.53
N ALA A 124 1.67 0.98 -3.62
CA ALA A 124 2.42 -0.23 -3.94
C ALA A 124 1.50 -1.34 -4.50
N ALA A 125 0.31 -1.51 -3.91
CA ALA A 125 -0.70 -2.44 -4.43
C ALA A 125 -1.22 -2.02 -5.83
N VAL A 126 -1.47 -0.73 -6.05
CA VAL A 126 -1.83 -0.20 -7.38
C VAL A 126 -0.73 -0.51 -8.39
N CYS A 127 0.53 -0.30 -8.02
CA CYS A 127 1.69 -0.62 -8.87
C CYS A 127 1.75 -2.11 -9.20
N GLY A 128 1.55 -2.99 -8.21
CA GLY A 128 1.50 -4.45 -8.38
C GLY A 128 0.41 -4.94 -9.34
N LEU A 129 -0.76 -4.29 -9.34
CA LEU A 129 -1.90 -4.66 -10.19
C LEU A 129 -1.90 -3.96 -11.57
N SER A 130 -1.17 -2.87 -11.73
CA SER A 130 -1.26 -2.01 -12.91
C SER A 130 -0.96 -2.73 -14.24
N PRO A 131 0.08 -3.57 -14.36
CA PRO A 131 0.33 -4.32 -15.59
C PRO A 131 -0.81 -5.27 -15.96
N LEU A 132 -1.34 -6.02 -15.00
CA LEU A 132 -2.47 -6.92 -15.19
C LEU A 132 -3.71 -6.16 -15.67
N ILE A 133 -4.09 -5.10 -14.98
CA ILE A 133 -5.28 -4.32 -15.32
C ILE A 133 -5.16 -3.67 -16.71
N ALA A 134 -3.96 -3.19 -17.08
CA ALA A 134 -3.71 -2.66 -18.41
C ALA A 134 -3.91 -3.74 -19.49
N SER A 135 -3.33 -4.92 -19.32
CA SER A 135 -3.47 -6.05 -20.26
C SER A 135 -4.91 -6.54 -20.38
N VAL A 136 -5.64 -6.70 -19.26
CA VAL A 136 -7.06 -7.10 -19.26
C VAL A 136 -7.92 -6.05 -19.96
N SER A 137 -7.68 -4.76 -19.70
CA SER A 137 -8.44 -3.66 -20.31
C SER A 137 -8.18 -3.54 -21.81
N TRP A 138 -6.97 -3.84 -22.26
CA TRP A 138 -6.64 -3.91 -23.70
C TRP A 138 -7.30 -5.12 -24.36
N TRP A 139 -7.21 -6.30 -23.73
CA TRP A 139 -7.80 -7.55 -24.23
C TRP A 139 -9.30 -7.43 -24.46
N ARG A 140 -10.02 -6.84 -23.49
CA ARG A 140 -11.47 -6.64 -23.59
C ARG A 140 -11.89 -5.76 -24.77
N ARG A 141 -11.03 -4.82 -25.19
CA ARG A 141 -11.31 -3.89 -26.30
C ARG A 141 -10.93 -4.45 -27.67
N HIS A 142 -10.02 -5.40 -27.73
CA HIS A 142 -9.47 -5.94 -28.99
C HIS A 142 -9.77 -7.44 -29.18
N ARG A 143 -10.88 -7.92 -28.61
CA ARG A 143 -11.38 -9.28 -28.88
C ARG A 143 -11.69 -9.42 -30.38
N GLY A 144 -10.83 -10.15 -31.11
CA GLY A 144 -11.04 -10.48 -32.53
C GLY A 144 -9.86 -10.22 -33.48
N GLY A 145 -8.76 -9.63 -32.99
CA GLY A 145 -7.57 -9.32 -33.82
C GLY A 145 -6.59 -10.49 -34.02
N GLU A 146 -5.89 -10.46 -35.16
CA GLU A 146 -4.97 -11.45 -35.74
C GLU A 146 -3.81 -11.96 -34.84
N ARG A 147 -3.00 -12.87 -35.40
CA ARG A 147 -1.83 -13.59 -34.82
C ARG A 147 -0.80 -12.73 -34.05
N SER A 148 -0.83 -11.40 -34.10
CA SER A 148 0.16 -10.50 -33.48
C SER A 148 -0.15 -10.08 -32.02
N TRP A 149 -1.32 -10.41 -31.48
CA TRP A 149 -1.78 -9.89 -30.16
C TRP A 149 -0.83 -10.18 -28.98
N ARG A 150 -0.08 -11.30 -29.02
CA ARG A 150 0.82 -11.70 -27.94
C ARG A 150 1.95 -10.71 -27.72
N ARG A 151 2.56 -10.25 -28.83
CA ARG A 151 3.68 -9.30 -28.79
C ARG A 151 3.21 -7.94 -28.27
N GLU A 152 2.03 -7.51 -28.70
CA GLU A 152 1.43 -6.26 -28.25
C GLU A 152 1.10 -6.30 -26.75
N LEU A 153 0.47 -7.38 -26.26
CA LEU A 153 0.19 -7.54 -24.84
C LEU A 153 1.45 -7.54 -23.98
N LEU A 154 2.50 -8.24 -24.41
CA LEU A 154 3.77 -8.26 -23.69
C LEU A 154 4.40 -6.87 -23.63
N SER A 155 4.40 -6.14 -24.76
CA SER A 155 4.90 -4.77 -24.80
C SER A 155 4.11 -3.84 -23.86
N LEU A 156 2.78 -3.93 -23.88
CA LEU A 156 1.91 -3.15 -22.99
C LEU A 156 2.16 -3.48 -21.51
N TYR A 157 2.35 -4.77 -21.19
CA TYR A 157 2.64 -5.22 -19.84
C TYR A 157 3.96 -4.63 -19.34
N LEU A 158 5.03 -4.75 -20.13
CA LEU A 158 6.37 -4.23 -19.80
C LEU A 158 6.38 -2.70 -19.70
N GLU A 159 5.69 -2.00 -20.60
CA GLU A 159 5.52 -0.55 -20.51
C GLU A 159 4.75 -0.12 -19.26
N SER A 160 3.71 -0.88 -18.88
CA SER A 160 2.97 -0.64 -17.64
C SER A 160 3.83 -0.92 -16.40
N ALA A 161 4.63 -1.99 -16.41
CA ALA A 161 5.57 -2.32 -15.34
C ALA A 161 6.64 -1.23 -15.15
N GLY A 162 7.22 -0.70 -16.24
CA GLY A 162 8.17 0.41 -16.18
C GLY A 162 7.57 1.69 -15.61
N ARG A 163 6.28 1.95 -15.87
CA ARG A 163 5.54 3.06 -15.24
C ARG A 163 5.29 2.80 -13.75
N ALA A 164 4.88 1.58 -13.39
CA ALA A 164 4.64 1.18 -12.01
C ALA A 164 5.90 1.34 -11.14
N LEU A 165 7.09 1.05 -11.67
CA LEU A 165 8.35 1.23 -10.96
C LEU A 165 8.58 2.70 -10.52
N ARG A 166 8.22 3.68 -11.36
CA ARG A 166 8.34 5.11 -11.01
C ARG A 166 7.39 5.51 -9.89
N TRP A 167 6.19 4.94 -9.87
CA TRP A 167 5.24 5.15 -8.79
C TRP A 167 5.62 4.41 -7.51
N MET A 168 6.29 3.27 -7.62
CA MET A 168 6.85 2.56 -6.46
C MET A 168 7.87 3.42 -5.71
N ALA A 169 8.65 4.27 -6.40
CA ALA A 169 9.54 5.22 -5.75
C ALA A 169 8.76 6.25 -4.89
N LEU A 170 7.59 6.71 -5.36
CA LEU A 170 6.71 7.59 -4.58
C LEU A 170 6.06 6.87 -3.40
N ALA A 171 5.69 5.60 -3.57
CA ALA A 171 5.22 4.76 -2.48
C ALA A 171 6.29 4.65 -1.40
N ALA A 172 7.53 4.32 -1.77
CA ALA A 172 8.64 4.24 -0.84
C ALA A 172 8.90 5.57 -0.13
N LEU A 173 8.82 6.71 -0.83
CA LEU A 173 8.95 8.03 -0.21
C LEU A 173 7.84 8.29 0.82
N ALA A 174 6.58 7.96 0.50
CA ALA A 174 5.48 8.10 1.44
C ALA A 174 5.69 7.23 2.70
N LEU A 175 6.18 5.99 2.53
CA LEU A 175 6.50 5.10 3.65
C LEU A 175 7.66 5.62 4.51
N LEU A 176 8.69 6.20 3.89
CA LEU A 176 9.80 6.80 4.60
C LEU A 176 9.36 8.01 5.43
N LEU A 177 8.50 8.86 4.85
CA LEU A 177 7.91 9.99 5.57
C LEU A 177 6.98 9.52 6.70
N GLY A 178 6.20 8.45 6.49
CA GLY A 178 5.41 7.81 7.54
C GLY A 178 6.29 7.36 8.71
N ALA A 179 7.34 6.60 8.44
CA ALA A 179 8.28 6.13 9.47
C ALA A 179 8.97 7.28 10.22
N TRP A 180 9.31 8.37 9.50
CA TRP A 180 9.86 9.58 10.13
C TRP A 180 8.85 10.24 11.07
N LEU A 181 7.60 10.39 10.63
CA LEU A 181 6.54 11.01 11.43
C LEU A 181 6.15 10.15 12.64
N GLU A 182 6.21 8.82 12.53
CA GLU A 182 5.96 7.92 13.66
C GLU A 182 6.99 8.14 14.77
N VAL A 183 8.28 8.24 14.44
CA VAL A 183 9.32 8.52 15.43
C VAL A 183 9.23 9.95 15.97
N LEU A 184 8.88 10.92 15.12
CA LEU A 184 8.68 12.32 15.54
C LEU A 184 7.49 12.46 16.51
N GLY A 185 6.39 11.73 16.27
CA GLY A 185 5.21 11.69 17.13
C GLY A 185 5.46 11.06 18.50
N GLY A 186 6.56 10.31 18.63
CA GLY A 186 6.96 9.63 19.85
C GLY A 186 6.36 8.23 19.95
N ILE A 187 7.21 7.25 20.23
CA ILE A 187 6.81 5.85 20.36
C ILE A 187 6.53 5.58 21.85
N PRO A 188 5.36 5.03 22.22
CA PRO A 188 5.15 4.54 23.58
C PRO A 188 6.02 3.29 23.81
N ARG A 189 6.67 3.19 24.97
CA ARG A 189 7.41 1.98 25.34
C ARG A 189 6.47 0.87 25.82
#